data_AF-A0A8X6IV18-F1
#
_entry.id   AF-A0A8X6IV18-F1
#
_cell.length_a   1.000
_cell.length_b   1.000
_cell.length_c   1.000
_cell.angle_alpha   90.00
_cell.angle_beta   90.00
_cell.angle_gamma   90.00
#
_symmetry.space_group_name_H-M   'P 1'
#
loop_
_entity.id
_entity.type
_entity.pdbx_description
1 polymer ?
#
loop_
_entity_poly.entity_id
_entity_poly.type
_entity_poly.pdbx_seq_one_letter_code
_entity_poly.pdbx_strand_id
1 'polypeptide(L)'
;MRIDDSSFLDCISARGTCPTCKRSRKYYCYTCYVPVKEVSERLPKVSLPIKIDIIKHPKEVDGKSTSAHAAVLAPDDVKIYNYPDFPSYENEKVLLIFPGKSAIPFQEWWDQQIHLHEYHCETDSNKNLRSSFELLNHKETNSNHQNTSVPCSDQNGSRDRLSFKDMEKSSCLPFSKVIFIDCTWRQSKAMYNDPRLKKGLKGLILMPYSEGPILIRPGSYPF
;
A
#
# COMPACT_ATOMS: atom_id res chain seq x y z
N MET A 1 -6.72 -13.82 -3.92
CA MET A 1 -7.66 -12.70 -3.82
C MET A 1 -8.95 -13.12 -4.51
N ARG A 2 -10.08 -13.16 -3.81
CA ARG A 2 -11.39 -13.41 -4.42
C ARG A 2 -11.98 -12.04 -4.76
N ILE A 3 -12.10 -11.74 -6.03
CA ILE A 3 -12.69 -10.50 -6.52
C ILE A 3 -14.16 -10.82 -6.82
N ASP A 4 -15.08 -10.11 -6.16
CA ASP A 4 -16.51 -10.30 -6.39
C ASP A 4 -16.93 -9.76 -7.76
N ASP A 5 -18.07 -10.25 -8.24
CA ASP A 5 -18.62 -9.83 -9.53
C ASP A 5 -18.96 -8.33 -9.55
N SER A 6 -18.44 -7.63 -10.55
CA SER A 6 -18.65 -6.20 -10.76
C SER A 6 -19.71 -5.88 -11.81
N SER A 7 -20.36 -6.88 -12.42
CA SER A 7 -21.32 -6.69 -13.52
C SER A 7 -22.48 -5.75 -13.17
N PHE A 8 -22.82 -5.64 -11.89
CA PHE A 8 -23.86 -4.74 -11.43
C PHE A 8 -23.59 -3.26 -11.69
N LEU A 9 -22.32 -2.87 -11.82
CA LEU A 9 -21.94 -1.50 -12.15
C LEU A 9 -22.41 -1.12 -13.56
N ASP A 10 -22.63 -2.11 -14.43
CA ASP A 10 -23.12 -1.93 -15.80
C ASP A 10 -24.64 -1.70 -15.83
N CYS A 11 -25.37 -2.21 -14.82
CA CYS A 11 -26.79 -1.92 -14.65
C CYS A 11 -27.06 -0.48 -14.20
N ILE A 12 -26.02 0.25 -13.77
CA ILE A 12 -26.12 1.66 -13.34
C ILE A 12 -25.99 2.57 -14.55
N SER A 13 -27.13 2.86 -15.18
CA SER A 13 -27.23 3.67 -16.39
C SER A 13 -27.21 5.18 -16.13
N ALA A 14 -27.70 5.62 -14.97
CA ALA A 14 -27.83 7.03 -14.62
C ALA A 14 -26.82 7.50 -13.56
N ARG A 15 -26.55 8.80 -13.52
CA ARG A 15 -25.80 9.43 -12.43
C ARG A 15 -26.74 9.62 -11.24
N GLY A 16 -26.31 9.19 -10.06
CA GLY A 16 -27.00 9.51 -8.80
C GLY A 16 -26.49 10.79 -8.14
N THR A 17 -26.97 11.05 -6.94
CA THR A 17 -26.69 12.28 -6.18
C THR A 17 -25.85 11.99 -4.95
N CYS A 18 -24.74 12.71 -4.79
CA CYS A 18 -23.89 12.58 -3.59
C CYS A 18 -24.70 12.86 -2.32
N PRO A 19 -24.67 11.98 -1.30
CA PRO A 19 -25.44 12.18 -0.07
C PRO A 19 -24.98 13.41 0.73
N THR A 20 -23.72 13.79 0.62
CA THR A 20 -23.11 14.92 1.35
C THR A 20 -23.27 16.25 0.63
N CYS A 21 -22.67 16.41 -0.56
CA CYS A 21 -22.63 17.69 -1.27
C CYS A 21 -23.73 17.88 -2.34
N LYS A 22 -24.61 16.88 -2.53
CA LYS A 22 -25.71 16.89 -3.51
C LYS A 22 -25.32 17.06 -4.99
N ARG A 23 -24.02 17.02 -5.32
CA ARG A 23 -23.56 17.05 -6.71
C ARG A 23 -23.83 15.71 -7.40
N SER A 24 -24.18 15.76 -8.69
CA SER A 24 -24.40 14.56 -9.52
C SER A 24 -23.09 13.79 -9.75
N ARG A 25 -23.09 12.48 -9.54
CA ARG A 25 -21.92 11.58 -9.64
C ARG A 25 -22.38 10.20 -10.15
N LYS A 26 -21.50 9.43 -10.81
CA LYS A 26 -21.87 8.09 -11.31
C LYS A 26 -21.81 7.03 -10.20
N TYR A 27 -20.62 6.80 -9.63
CA TYR A 27 -20.40 5.73 -8.65
C TYR A 27 -20.06 6.21 -7.25
N TYR A 28 -19.22 7.24 -7.15
CA TYR A 28 -18.83 7.86 -5.88
C TYR A 28 -18.55 9.36 -6.07
N CYS A 29 -18.51 10.11 -4.98
CA CYS A 29 -18.13 11.51 -5.00
C CYS A 29 -16.62 11.67 -4.77
N TYR A 30 -15.89 12.06 -5.81
CA TYR A 30 -14.45 12.35 -5.75
C TYR A 30 -14.05 13.57 -4.90
N THR A 31 -15.02 14.30 -4.33
CA THR A 31 -14.78 15.44 -3.42
C THR A 31 -15.15 15.11 -1.98
N CYS A 32 -16.23 14.35 -1.77
CA CYS A 32 -16.69 13.97 -0.43
C CYS A 32 -16.21 12.57 -0.01
N TYR A 33 -15.60 11.82 -0.92
CA TYR A 33 -15.08 10.48 -0.72
C TYR A 33 -16.10 9.47 -0.18
N VAL A 34 -17.34 9.59 -0.68
CA VAL A 34 -18.45 8.69 -0.31
C VAL A 34 -19.06 8.07 -1.56
N PRO A 35 -19.51 6.80 -1.49
CA PRO A 35 -20.26 6.18 -2.58
C PRO A 35 -21.59 6.92 -2.79
N VAL A 36 -22.09 6.87 -4.02
CA VAL A 36 -23.48 7.29 -4.30
C VAL A 36 -24.41 6.19 -3.80
N LYS A 37 -25.64 6.55 -3.40
CA LYS A 37 -26.59 5.65 -2.73
C LYS A 37 -26.79 4.33 -3.48
N GLU A 38 -26.91 4.39 -4.80
CA GLU A 38 -27.16 3.24 -5.69
C GLU A 38 -26.03 2.20 -5.66
N VAL A 39 -24.81 2.58 -5.26
CA VAL A 39 -23.64 1.69 -5.16
C VAL A 39 -23.30 1.36 -3.70
N SER A 40 -23.72 2.20 -2.75
CA SER A 40 -23.22 2.20 -1.37
C SER A 40 -23.37 0.87 -0.63
N GLU A 41 -24.44 0.11 -0.89
CA GLU A 41 -24.71 -1.17 -0.22
C GLU A 41 -23.87 -2.33 -0.77
N ARG A 42 -23.35 -2.19 -1.99
CA ARG A 42 -22.59 -3.22 -2.69
C ARG A 42 -21.09 -3.00 -2.68
N LEU A 43 -20.66 -1.83 -2.23
CA LEU A 43 -19.25 -1.50 -2.17
C LEU A 43 -18.61 -2.17 -0.95
N PRO A 44 -17.51 -2.92 -1.11
CA PRO A 44 -16.83 -3.52 0.02
C PRO A 44 -16.20 -2.43 0.89
N LYS A 45 -16.32 -2.57 2.20
CA LYS A 45 -15.53 -1.80 3.16
C LYS A 45 -14.25 -2.54 3.47
N VAL A 46 -13.12 -1.87 3.27
CA VAL A 46 -11.78 -2.41 3.50
C VAL A 46 -11.21 -1.77 4.76
N SER A 47 -10.72 -2.60 5.69
CA SER A 47 -9.88 -2.14 6.79
C SER A 47 -8.43 -2.34 6.42
N LEU A 48 -7.62 -1.31 6.63
CA LEU A 48 -6.19 -1.34 6.35
C LEU A 48 -5.40 -1.65 7.61
N PRO A 49 -4.25 -2.35 7.50
CA PRO A 49 -3.38 -2.61 8.65
C PRO A 49 -2.68 -1.36 9.17
N ILE A 50 -2.83 -0.21 8.50
CA ILE A 50 -2.20 1.06 8.86
C ILE A 50 -3.06 2.25 8.42
N LYS A 51 -2.96 3.36 9.15
CA LYS A 51 -3.59 4.63 8.78
C LYS A 51 -2.84 5.31 7.64
N ILE A 52 -3.58 5.91 6.71
CA ILE A 52 -3.04 6.59 5.53
C ILE A 52 -3.60 8.00 5.45
N ASP A 53 -2.72 8.99 5.41
CA ASP A 53 -3.09 10.37 5.10
C ASP A 53 -2.59 10.72 3.69
N ILE A 54 -3.44 11.29 2.85
CA ILE A 54 -3.09 11.69 1.48
C ILE A 54 -3.21 13.21 1.39
N ILE A 55 -2.11 13.89 1.08
CA ILE A 55 -2.08 15.34 0.95
C ILE A 55 -2.15 15.68 -0.54
N LYS A 56 -3.31 16.17 -0.95
CA LYS A 56 -3.64 16.51 -2.33
C LYS A 56 -3.33 17.98 -2.61
N HIS A 57 -2.72 18.26 -3.76
CA HIS A 57 -2.51 19.64 -4.20
C HIS A 57 -3.82 20.27 -4.74
N PRO A 58 -4.16 21.52 -4.42
CA PRO A 58 -5.47 22.12 -4.75
C PRO A 58 -5.70 22.31 -6.25
N LYS A 59 -4.64 22.28 -7.08
CA LYS A 59 -4.76 22.35 -8.55
C LYS A 59 -5.03 20.99 -9.21
N GLU A 60 -5.04 19.90 -8.45
CA GLU A 60 -5.34 18.57 -9.00
C GLU A 60 -6.82 18.41 -9.30
N VAL A 61 -7.13 17.81 -10.45
CA VAL A 61 -8.51 17.56 -10.86
C VAL A 61 -9.04 16.35 -10.10
N ASP A 62 -10.04 16.55 -9.23
CA ASP A 62 -10.61 15.48 -8.40
C ASP A 62 -11.03 14.25 -9.21
N GLY A 63 -11.68 14.45 -10.35
CA GLY A 63 -12.19 13.36 -11.19
C GLY A 63 -11.11 12.54 -11.90
N LYS A 64 -9.83 12.92 -11.78
CA LYS A 64 -8.68 12.19 -12.34
C LYS A 64 -7.81 11.56 -11.26
N SER A 65 -8.06 11.87 -9.98
CA SER A 65 -7.24 11.36 -8.89
C SER A 65 -7.69 9.96 -8.45
N THR A 66 -6.72 9.05 -8.37
CA THR A 66 -6.92 7.68 -7.87
C THR A 66 -7.03 7.65 -6.34
N SER A 67 -6.60 8.70 -5.63
CA SER A 67 -6.62 8.74 -4.16
C SER A 67 -8.04 8.60 -3.59
N ALA A 68 -9.04 9.14 -4.32
CA ALA A 68 -10.44 9.05 -3.94
C ALA A 68 -10.92 7.60 -3.75
N HIS A 69 -10.41 6.63 -4.51
CA HIS A 69 -10.79 5.22 -4.35
C HIS A 69 -10.41 4.67 -2.98
N ALA A 70 -9.22 5.00 -2.48
CA ALA A 70 -8.74 4.53 -1.19
C ALA A 70 -9.62 5.07 -0.05
N ALA A 71 -9.96 6.37 -0.08
CA ALA A 71 -10.84 6.98 0.91
C ALA A 71 -12.29 6.47 0.84
N VAL A 72 -12.78 6.13 -0.37
CA VAL A 72 -14.12 5.56 -0.55
C VAL A 72 -14.22 4.12 -0.02
N LEU A 73 -13.17 3.31 -0.19
CA LEU A 73 -13.14 1.90 0.24
C LEU A 73 -12.77 1.72 1.72
N ALA A 74 -11.86 2.56 2.24
CA ALA A 74 -11.33 2.47 3.60
C ALA A 74 -11.48 3.80 4.37
N PRO A 75 -12.72 4.32 4.55
CA PRO A 75 -12.97 5.64 5.12
C PRO A 75 -12.50 5.81 6.58
N ASP A 76 -12.36 4.70 7.32
CA ASP A 76 -11.90 4.73 8.71
C ASP A 76 -10.37 4.81 8.82
N ASP A 77 -9.66 4.44 7.75
CA ASP A 77 -8.20 4.31 7.72
C ASP A 77 -7.53 5.31 6.80
N VAL A 78 -8.25 5.88 5.82
CA VAL A 78 -7.71 6.80 4.82
C VAL A 78 -8.36 8.18 4.94
N LYS A 79 -7.54 9.22 5.07
CA LYS A 79 -8.00 10.62 5.01
C LYS A 79 -7.29 11.38 3.90
N ILE A 80 -8.05 12.21 3.18
CA ILE A 80 -7.51 13.08 2.13
C ILE A 80 -7.61 14.53 2.59
N TYR A 81 -6.50 15.24 2.53
CA TYR A 81 -6.37 16.64 2.89
C TYR A 81 -6.05 17.48 1.66
N ASN A 82 -6.58 18.70 1.58
CA ASN A 82 -6.22 19.63 0.51
C ASN A 82 -5.15 20.60 1.02
N TYR A 83 -3.97 20.58 0.41
CA TYR A 83 -2.89 21.50 0.76
C TYR A 83 -3.34 22.97 0.61
N PRO A 84 -3.02 23.87 1.57
CA PRO A 84 -2.12 23.67 2.72
C PRO A 84 -2.79 23.17 4.01
N ASP A 85 -4.07 22.83 3.98
CA ASP A 85 -4.85 22.42 5.15
C ASP A 85 -4.72 20.92 5.42
N PHE A 86 -3.80 20.56 6.32
CA PHE A 86 -3.53 19.20 6.79
C PHE A 86 -2.93 19.25 8.22
N PRO A 87 -3.07 18.19 9.02
CA PRO A 87 -2.62 18.20 10.42
C PRO A 87 -1.10 18.25 10.58
N SER A 88 -0.63 18.60 11.77
CA SER A 88 0.77 18.40 12.15
C SER A 88 1.02 16.95 12.55
N TYR A 89 2.22 16.43 12.25
CA TYR A 89 2.62 15.05 12.54
C TYR A 89 3.78 14.94 13.55
N GLU A 90 4.13 16.04 14.24
CA GLU A 90 5.32 16.13 15.10
C GLU A 90 5.39 15.07 16.21
N ASN A 91 4.24 14.58 16.69
CA ASN A 91 4.15 13.59 17.77
C ASN A 91 3.80 12.18 17.29
N GLU A 92 3.84 11.92 15.98
CA GLU A 92 3.49 10.62 15.40
C GLU A 92 4.71 9.98 14.71
N LYS A 93 4.80 8.64 14.79
CA LYS A 93 5.76 7.90 13.98
C LYS A 93 5.18 7.71 12.58
N VAL A 94 5.52 8.62 11.68
CA VAL A 94 4.90 8.66 10.34
C VAL A 94 5.92 8.42 9.24
N LEU A 95 5.51 7.62 8.27
CA LEU A 95 6.25 7.30 7.06
C LEU A 95 5.77 8.20 5.90
N LEU A 96 6.58 9.13 5.43
CA LEU A 96 6.24 9.92 4.22
C LEU A 96 6.74 9.20 2.97
N ILE A 97 5.84 8.86 2.06
CA ILE A 97 6.15 8.29 0.74
C ILE A 97 6.21 9.41 -0.30
N PHE A 98 7.43 9.76 -0.74
CA PHE A 98 7.63 10.88 -1.67
C PHE A 98 8.86 10.70 -2.56
N PRO A 99 8.84 10.95 -3.86
CA PRO A 99 10.04 10.88 -4.67
C PRO A 99 11.00 12.07 -4.51
N GLY A 100 12.24 11.82 -4.07
CA GLY A 100 13.21 12.86 -3.69
C GLY A 100 14.67 12.45 -3.88
N LYS A 101 15.61 13.39 -3.72
CA LYS A 101 17.05 13.13 -3.94
C LYS A 101 17.70 12.25 -2.87
N SER A 102 17.16 12.30 -1.64
CA SER A 102 17.57 11.46 -0.52
C SER A 102 16.68 10.22 -0.39
N ALA A 103 16.10 9.78 -1.50
CA ALA A 103 15.30 8.57 -1.58
C ALA A 103 16.13 7.35 -1.23
N ILE A 104 15.58 6.48 -0.36
CA ILE A 104 16.08 5.12 -0.19
C ILE A 104 14.96 4.12 -0.50
N PRO A 105 15.27 2.98 -1.15
CA PRO A 105 14.31 1.91 -1.39
C PRO A 105 13.62 1.47 -0.09
N PHE A 106 12.35 1.10 -0.18
CA PHE A 106 11.57 0.66 0.98
C PHE A 106 12.22 -0.52 1.71
N GLN A 107 12.74 -1.50 0.96
CA GLN A 107 13.41 -2.67 1.53
C GLN A 107 14.63 -2.28 2.38
N GLU A 108 15.51 -1.42 1.85
CA GLU A 108 16.71 -0.96 2.56
C GLU A 108 16.35 -0.29 3.89
N TRP A 109 15.32 0.55 3.87
CA TRP A 109 14.85 1.18 5.10
C TRP A 109 14.21 0.21 6.08
N TRP A 110 13.40 -0.72 5.55
CA TRP A 110 12.72 -1.72 6.35
C TRP A 110 13.73 -2.56 7.14
N ASP A 111 14.79 -3.02 6.47
CA ASP A 111 15.88 -3.77 7.07
C ASP A 111 16.59 -2.94 8.16
N GLN A 112 16.85 -1.64 7.91
CA GLN A 112 17.41 -0.73 8.92
C GLN A 112 16.50 -0.56 10.16
N GLN A 113 15.17 -0.51 9.99
CA GLN A 113 14.27 -0.30 11.13
C GLN A 113 13.98 -1.58 11.92
N ILE A 114 13.85 -2.74 11.25
CA ILE A 114 13.61 -4.01 11.96
C ILE A 114 14.80 -4.38 12.83
N HIS A 115 16.03 -4.23 12.34
CA HIS A 115 17.21 -4.51 13.15
C HIS A 115 17.32 -3.61 14.39
N LEU A 116 16.87 -2.35 14.29
CA LEU A 116 16.80 -1.46 15.46
C LEU A 116 15.68 -1.86 16.44
N HIS A 117 14.55 -2.35 15.93
CA HIS A 117 13.40 -2.74 16.74
C HIS A 117 13.63 -4.08 17.48
N GLU A 118 14.26 -5.05 16.80
CA GLU A 118 14.65 -6.34 17.40
C GLU A 118 15.70 -6.17 18.49
N TYR A 119 16.71 -5.32 18.25
CA TYR A 119 17.77 -5.06 19.24
C TYR A 119 17.23 -4.41 20.52
N HIS A 120 16.24 -3.52 20.42
CA HIS A 120 15.60 -2.92 21.58
C HIS A 120 14.73 -3.92 22.36
N CYS A 121 14.06 -4.87 21.68
CA CYS A 121 13.28 -5.92 22.36
C CYS A 121 14.14 -7.00 23.02
N GLU A 122 15.37 -7.24 22.56
CA GLU A 122 16.29 -8.22 23.18
C GLU A 122 16.75 -7.82 24.59
N THR A 123 16.63 -6.54 24.95
CA THR A 123 16.99 -6.06 26.31
C THR A 123 15.88 -6.24 27.36
N ASP A 124 14.66 -6.57 26.94
CA ASP A 124 13.54 -6.88 27.82
C ASP A 124 13.00 -8.31 27.53
N SER A 125 13.64 -9.29 28.17
CA SER A 125 13.09 -10.64 28.44
C SER A 125 12.72 -11.56 27.25
N ASN A 126 13.71 -12.30 26.75
CA ASN A 126 13.70 -13.74 26.44
C ASN A 126 12.32 -14.43 26.18
N LYS A 127 12.00 -14.71 24.89
CA LYS A 127 11.95 -16.06 24.26
C LYS A 127 11.14 -16.08 22.94
N ASN A 128 11.75 -16.67 21.90
CA ASN A 128 11.14 -17.28 20.70
C ASN A 128 10.53 -16.41 19.58
N LEU A 129 11.29 -15.49 18.99
CA LEU A 129 10.99 -15.01 17.61
C LEU A 129 12.01 -15.48 16.55
N ARG A 130 13.16 -16.02 16.97
CA ARG A 130 14.26 -16.36 16.05
C ARG A 130 13.96 -17.54 15.12
N SER A 131 12.99 -18.40 15.42
CA SER A 131 12.82 -19.68 14.70
C SER A 131 11.96 -19.62 13.43
N SER A 132 11.18 -18.56 13.20
CA SER A 132 10.26 -18.54 12.05
C SER A 132 10.88 -18.01 10.76
N PHE A 133 11.98 -17.24 10.83
CA PHE A 133 12.56 -16.60 9.64
C PHE A 133 13.76 -17.36 9.05
N GLU A 134 14.50 -18.15 9.83
CA GLU A 134 15.58 -19.01 9.30
C GLU A 134 15.06 -20.11 8.36
N LEU A 135 13.77 -20.49 8.46
CA LEU A 135 13.14 -21.47 7.58
C LEU A 135 12.83 -20.94 6.17
N LEU A 136 12.85 -19.61 5.96
CA LEU A 136 12.58 -19.01 4.64
C LEU A 136 13.84 -18.93 3.75
N ASN A 137 15.04 -18.98 4.34
CA ASN A 137 16.30 -18.76 3.61
C ASN A 137 17.10 -20.02 3.29
N HIS A 138 16.65 -21.22 3.70
CA HIS A 138 17.26 -22.47 3.22
C HIS A 138 16.53 -23.00 1.98
N LYS A 139 16.90 -22.46 0.83
CA LYS A 139 17.12 -23.22 -0.42
C LYS A 139 17.71 -22.29 -1.46
N GLU A 140 19.03 -22.31 -1.56
CA GLU A 140 19.74 -22.56 -2.81
C GLU A 140 21.24 -22.48 -2.56
N THR A 141 21.93 -23.62 -2.66
CA THR A 141 23.26 -23.70 -3.28
C THR A 141 23.62 -25.15 -3.60
N ASN A 142 23.79 -25.37 -4.91
CA ASN A 142 24.74 -26.25 -5.61
C ASN A 142 24.61 -27.79 -5.57
N SER A 143 23.96 -28.29 -6.63
CA SER A 143 24.49 -29.23 -7.66
C SER A 143 25.67 -30.17 -7.37
N ASN A 144 25.42 -31.49 -7.45
CA ASN A 144 26.01 -32.50 -8.37
C ASN A 144 26.18 -33.87 -7.69
N HIS A 145 25.41 -34.89 -8.11
CA HIS A 145 25.92 -36.06 -8.85
C HIS A 145 24.83 -37.09 -9.17
N GLN A 146 25.15 -37.95 -10.13
CA GLN A 146 24.25 -38.75 -10.98
C GLN A 146 23.76 -40.07 -10.34
N ASN A 147 22.66 -40.56 -10.93
CA ASN A 147 22.26 -41.96 -11.18
C ASN A 147 21.26 -42.69 -10.24
N THR A 148 20.14 -43.06 -10.87
CA THR A 148 19.44 -44.37 -10.92
C THR A 148 18.04 -44.55 -10.30
N SER A 149 17.11 -44.91 -11.19
CA SER A 149 15.90 -45.77 -11.07
C SER A 149 14.74 -45.41 -10.13
N VAL A 150 13.59 -45.21 -10.78
CA VAL A 150 12.16 -45.32 -10.36
C VAL A 150 11.91 -46.75 -9.77
N PRO A 151 11.02 -47.01 -8.76
CA PRO A 151 9.61 -46.61 -8.75
C PRO A 151 8.94 -46.18 -7.43
N CYS A 152 7.76 -45.58 -7.61
CA CYS A 152 6.81 -45.00 -6.67
C CYS A 152 6.40 -45.89 -5.47
N SER A 153 6.18 -45.24 -4.33
CA SER A 153 5.10 -45.58 -3.40
C SER A 153 4.68 -44.33 -2.59
N ASP A 154 3.37 -44.20 -2.41
CA ASP A 154 2.65 -43.10 -1.78
C ASP A 154 3.09 -42.80 -0.33
N GLN A 155 3.37 -41.54 -0.02
CA GLN A 155 2.94 -40.87 1.22
C GLN A 155 2.72 -39.36 0.93
N ASN A 156 1.46 -38.96 0.86
CA ASN A 156 1.03 -37.57 0.74
C ASN A 156 1.36 -36.81 2.03
N GLY A 157 2.56 -36.25 2.11
CA GLY A 157 2.98 -35.33 3.17
C GLY A 157 2.15 -34.06 3.14
N SER A 158 1.58 -33.71 4.31
CA SER A 158 0.87 -32.47 4.59
C SER A 158 1.68 -31.28 4.09
N ARG A 159 1.25 -30.69 2.97
CA ARG A 159 1.65 -29.33 2.61
C ARG A 159 0.92 -28.42 3.58
N ASP A 160 1.56 -28.17 4.72
CA ASP A 160 1.12 -27.18 5.69
C ASP A 160 1.04 -25.83 5.00
N ARG A 161 -0.18 -25.52 4.55
CA ARG A 161 -0.59 -24.25 3.99
C ARG A 161 -0.63 -23.31 5.18
N LEU A 162 0.50 -22.66 5.48
CA LEU A 162 0.59 -21.63 6.52
C LEU A 162 -0.61 -20.70 6.36
N SER A 163 -1.44 -20.70 7.39
CA SER A 163 -2.74 -20.07 7.33
C SER A 163 -2.52 -18.56 7.47
N PHE A 164 -3.34 -17.76 6.78
CA PHE A 164 -3.36 -16.30 6.92
C PHE A 164 -3.60 -15.82 8.38
N LYS A 165 -3.84 -16.72 9.33
CA LYS A 165 -4.07 -16.42 10.75
C LYS A 165 -2.77 -16.29 11.56
N ASP A 166 -1.63 -16.74 11.04
CA ASP A 166 -0.37 -16.76 11.80
C ASP A 166 0.38 -15.42 11.77
N MET A 167 -0.03 -14.47 10.93
CA MET A 167 0.57 -13.13 10.79
C MET A 167 0.00 -12.08 11.75
N GLU A 168 -1.08 -12.39 12.48
CA GLU A 168 -1.70 -11.46 13.44
C GLU A 168 -1.01 -11.44 14.81
N LYS A 169 -0.04 -12.33 15.07
CA LYS A 169 0.75 -12.30 16.29
C LYS A 169 2.08 -11.59 16.03
N SER A 170 2.15 -10.35 16.52
CA SER A 170 3.34 -9.51 16.69
C SER A 170 4.07 -9.05 15.42
N SER A 171 3.62 -7.92 14.86
CA SER A 171 4.55 -6.92 14.32
C SER A 171 4.01 -5.52 14.57
N CYS A 172 4.52 -4.86 15.61
CA CYS A 172 4.34 -3.42 15.76
C CYS A 172 5.14 -2.77 14.62
N LEU A 173 4.46 -2.23 13.61
CA LEU A 173 5.13 -1.46 12.56
C LEU A 173 5.95 -0.33 13.22
N PRO A 174 7.15 0.00 12.73
CA PRO A 174 7.96 1.08 13.30
C PRO A 174 7.33 2.48 13.11
N PHE A 175 6.14 2.54 12.50
CA PHE A 175 5.35 3.70 12.17
C PHE A 175 3.86 3.35 12.31
N SER A 176 3.06 4.31 12.78
CA SER A 176 1.62 4.16 12.97
C SER A 176 0.80 4.67 11.78
N LYS A 177 1.45 5.40 10.85
CA LYS A 177 0.78 6.08 9.74
C LYS A 177 1.70 6.25 8.54
N VAL A 178 1.11 6.24 7.34
CA VAL A 178 1.78 6.54 6.07
C VAL A 178 1.18 7.81 5.46
N ILE A 179 2.02 8.67 4.90
CA ILE A 179 1.58 9.84 4.14
C ILE A 179 1.93 9.69 2.66
N PHE A 180 0.97 9.96 1.77
CA PHE A 180 1.21 10.13 0.33
C PHE A 180 0.98 11.58 -0.09
N ILE A 181 1.68 12.02 -1.13
CA ILE A 181 1.43 13.31 -1.79
C ILE A 181 0.77 13.04 -3.15
N ASP A 182 -0.48 13.50 -3.30
CA ASP A 182 -1.27 13.36 -4.52
C ASP A 182 -1.20 14.65 -5.34
N CYS A 183 -0.21 14.71 -6.23
CA CYS A 183 -0.06 15.79 -7.20
C CYS A 183 0.96 15.47 -8.31
N THR A 184 1.01 16.32 -9.34
CA THR A 184 2.08 16.26 -10.36
C THR A 184 3.49 16.37 -9.75
N TRP A 185 4.49 15.82 -10.44
CA TRP A 185 5.90 15.83 -10.02
C TRP A 185 6.47 17.22 -9.73
N ARG A 186 6.03 18.25 -10.47
CA ARG A 186 6.49 19.63 -10.26
C ARG A 186 5.91 20.22 -8.97
N GLN A 187 4.65 19.93 -8.67
CA GLN A 187 3.96 20.44 -7.49
C GLN A 187 4.44 19.73 -6.21
N SER A 188 4.76 18.44 -6.33
CA SER A 188 5.15 17.60 -5.20
C SER A 188 6.44 18.11 -4.52
N LYS A 189 7.39 18.63 -5.30
CA LYS A 189 8.61 19.27 -4.78
C LYS A 189 8.34 20.52 -3.95
N ALA A 190 7.33 21.32 -4.32
CA ALA A 190 6.98 22.51 -3.56
C ALA A 190 6.36 22.12 -2.22
N MET A 191 5.44 21.15 -2.24
CA MET A 191 4.81 20.62 -1.03
C MET A 191 5.82 19.94 -0.10
N TYR A 192 6.73 19.13 -0.62
CA TYR A 192 7.78 18.48 0.16
C TYR A 192 8.67 19.46 0.94
N ASN A 193 8.82 20.70 0.45
CA ASN A 193 9.57 21.73 1.15
C ASN A 193 8.76 22.45 2.26
N ASP A 194 7.48 22.12 2.45
CA ASP A 194 6.70 22.57 3.59
C ASP A 194 7.39 22.11 4.90
N PRO A 195 7.67 23.01 5.85
CA PRO A 195 8.34 22.66 7.10
C PRO A 195 7.65 21.53 7.88
N ARG A 196 6.32 21.42 7.81
CA ARG A 196 5.55 20.36 8.50
C ARG A 196 5.86 18.97 7.94
N LEU A 197 6.19 18.89 6.65
CA LEU A 197 6.58 17.64 6.00
C LEU A 197 8.08 17.37 6.12
N LYS A 198 8.90 18.43 6.13
CA LYS A 198 10.36 18.33 6.11
C LYS A 198 11.01 18.13 7.49
N LYS A 199 10.45 18.74 8.55
CA LYS A 199 11.03 18.68 9.90
C LYS A 199 10.59 17.46 10.72
N GLY A 200 9.44 16.85 10.38
CA GLY A 200 8.80 15.84 11.23
C GLY A 200 8.78 14.41 10.69
N LEU A 201 9.21 14.16 9.45
CA LEU A 201 8.96 12.88 8.78
C LEU A 201 10.28 12.26 8.29
N LYS A 202 10.53 10.99 8.68
CA LYS A 202 11.56 10.16 8.03
C LYS A 202 11.05 9.89 6.60
N GLY A 203 11.51 10.69 5.65
CA GLY A 203 11.08 10.60 4.25
C GLY A 203 11.65 9.35 3.59
N LEU A 204 10.77 8.55 2.99
CA LEU A 204 11.07 7.25 2.40
C LEU A 204 10.43 7.10 1.06
N ILE A 205 11.15 6.50 0.14
CA ILE A 205 10.89 6.81 -1.25
C ILE A 205 10.94 5.55 -2.07
N LEU A 206 9.80 5.25 -2.69
CA LEU A 206 9.74 4.34 -3.82
C LEU A 206 10.57 4.95 -4.95
N MET A 207 11.73 4.38 -5.23
CA MET A 207 12.38 4.59 -6.51
C MET A 207 11.44 4.11 -7.62
N PRO A 208 11.44 4.74 -8.81
CA PRO A 208 10.89 4.07 -9.98
C PRO A 208 11.62 2.73 -10.12
N TYR A 209 10.88 1.66 -10.42
CA TYR A 209 11.48 0.42 -10.90
C TYR A 209 12.49 0.80 -11.99
N SER A 210 13.77 0.51 -11.76
CA SER A 210 14.78 0.58 -12.81
C SER A 210 14.51 -0.57 -13.76
N GLU A 211 13.48 -0.44 -14.59
CA GLU A 211 13.36 -1.31 -15.76
C GLU A 211 14.41 -0.85 -16.76
N GLY A 212 15.25 -1.80 -17.18
CA GLY A 212 15.99 -1.68 -18.44
C GLY A 212 15.03 -1.31 -19.59
N PRO A 213 15.57 -0.88 -20.74
CA PRO A 213 14.75 -0.27 -21.78
C PRO A 213 13.63 -1.21 -22.21
N ILE A 214 12.39 -0.86 -21.87
CA ILE A 214 11.19 -1.39 -22.52
C ILE A 214 11.22 -0.82 -23.94
N LEU A 215 11.84 -1.57 -24.86
CA LEU A 215 11.67 -1.35 -26.28
C LEU A 215 10.22 -1.67 -26.63
N ILE A 216 9.35 -0.66 -26.54
CA ILE A 216 8.04 -0.70 -27.18
C ILE A 216 8.31 -0.71 -28.68
N ARG A 217 8.32 -1.89 -29.28
CA ARG A 217 8.28 -2.03 -30.74
C ARG A 217 6.93 -1.48 -31.21
N PRO A 218 6.90 -0.54 -32.18
CA PRO A 218 5.65 -0.05 -32.74
C PRO A 218 5.03 -1.12 -33.66
N GLY A 219 3.71 -1.32 -33.54
CA GLY A 219 2.89 -2.23 -34.37
C GLY A 219 2.70 -3.59 -33.71
N SER A 220 1.49 -4.07 -33.40
CA SER A 220 0.34 -4.20 -34.30
C SER A 220 -0.90 -4.46 -33.45
N TYR A 221 -1.98 -3.71 -33.63
CA TYR A 221 -3.31 -4.11 -33.14
C TYR A 221 -4.07 -4.73 -34.32
N PRO A 222 -4.64 -5.95 -34.21
CA PRO A 222 -5.65 -6.38 -35.16
C PRO A 222 -6.99 -5.74 -34.80
N PHE A 223 -7.68 -5.27 -35.84
CA PHE A 223 -9.13 -5.07 -35.83
C PHE A 223 -9.84 -6.42 -35.71
#